data_AF-A0A2K8LRD2-F1
#
_entry.id   AF-A0A2K8LRD2-F1
#
_cell.length_a   1.000
_cell.length_b   1.000
_cell.length_c   1.000
_cell.angle_alpha   90.00
_cell.angle_beta   90.00
_cell.angle_gamma   90.00
#
_symmetry.space_group_name_H-M   'P 1'
#
loop_
_entity.id
_entity.type
_entity.pdbx_description
1 polymer ?
#
loop_
_entity_poly.entity_id
_entity_poly.type
_entity_poly.pdbx_seq_one_letter_code
_entity_poly.pdbx_strand_id
1 'polypeptide(L)'
;MKDQVKADARAEFGAARIARTEALVVAAARELFLEHGYAATALTQVARRAGVAPRTVYVRFGTKAALFRRVIDEALVGDAEPIDVAHRPRAQDAMTAATLAERLNALADVTVGIADRAGALLEVAVQAEGAEPEIAEAAQSGRRETARLCKEFWSRAAQDGLLSSTVDIEQFASTTDALLCADTMVHLRRVKGWAAAEYGRWLRTALVALSEASG
;
A
#
# COMPACT_ATOMS: atom_id res chain seq x y z
N MET A 1 25.25 -16.74 -33.35
CA MET A 1 25.08 -17.25 -31.97
C MET A 1 25.92 -16.48 -30.95
N LYS A 2 27.25 -16.30 -31.13
CA LYS A 2 28.10 -15.52 -30.20
C LYS A 2 27.75 -14.02 -30.08
N ASP A 3 27.30 -13.40 -31.17
CA ASP A 3 26.95 -11.97 -31.15
C ASP A 3 25.60 -11.68 -30.49
N GLN A 4 24.64 -12.61 -30.59
CA GLN A 4 23.35 -12.53 -29.89
C GLN A 4 23.55 -12.65 -28.38
N VAL A 5 24.35 -13.62 -27.92
CA VAL A 5 24.68 -13.80 -26.50
C VAL A 5 25.36 -12.56 -25.90
N LYS A 6 26.21 -11.86 -26.66
CA LYS A 6 26.83 -10.60 -26.22
C LYS A 6 25.85 -9.43 -26.17
N ALA A 7 24.88 -9.38 -27.08
CA ALA A 7 23.84 -8.35 -27.09
C ALA A 7 22.86 -8.53 -25.92
N ASP A 8 22.42 -9.77 -25.68
CA ASP A 8 21.51 -10.12 -24.58
C ASP A 8 22.17 -9.82 -23.22
N ALA A 9 23.44 -10.19 -23.03
CA ALA A 9 24.18 -9.88 -21.81
C ALA A 9 24.31 -8.36 -21.58
N ARG A 10 24.60 -7.55 -22.62
CA ARG A 10 24.67 -6.08 -22.49
C ARG A 10 23.32 -5.46 -22.13
N ALA A 11 22.23 -5.98 -22.68
CA ALA A 11 20.88 -5.54 -22.35
C ALA A 11 20.53 -5.86 -20.88
N GLU A 12 20.88 -7.07 -20.42
CA GLU A 12 20.68 -7.52 -19.04
C GLU A 12 21.51 -6.69 -18.04
N PHE A 13 22.79 -6.45 -18.33
CA PHE A 13 23.63 -5.54 -17.53
C PHE A 13 23.08 -4.11 -17.49
N GLY A 14 22.54 -3.62 -18.61
CA GLY A 14 21.89 -2.32 -18.69
C GLY A 14 20.64 -2.23 -17.81
N ALA A 15 19.76 -3.24 -17.90
CA ALA A 15 18.54 -3.33 -17.10
C ALA A 15 18.85 -3.43 -15.60
N ALA A 16 19.82 -4.26 -15.21
CA ALA A 16 20.24 -4.40 -13.82
C ALA A 16 20.78 -3.07 -13.25
N ARG A 17 21.54 -2.30 -14.05
CA ARG A 17 22.05 -0.99 -13.64
C ARG A 17 20.93 0.04 -13.44
N ILE A 18 19.93 0.02 -14.32
CA ILE A 18 18.75 0.91 -14.22
C ILE A 18 17.96 0.57 -12.96
N ALA A 19 17.67 -0.72 -12.72
CA ALA A 19 16.94 -1.18 -11.53
C ALA A 19 17.66 -0.79 -10.23
N ARG A 20 18.99 -0.99 -10.16
CA ARG A 20 19.79 -0.58 -9.01
C ARG A 20 19.73 0.94 -8.77
N THR A 21 19.79 1.72 -9.84
CA THR A 21 19.72 3.20 -9.74
C THR A 21 18.35 3.64 -9.24
N GLU A 22 17.28 3.04 -9.73
CA GLU A 22 15.92 3.30 -9.25
C GLU A 22 15.79 2.98 -7.76
N ALA A 23 16.25 1.80 -7.32
CA ALA A 23 16.20 1.40 -5.92
C ALA A 23 16.92 2.39 -4.98
N LEU A 24 18.09 2.90 -5.39
CA LEU A 24 18.81 3.93 -4.62
C LEU A 24 18.01 5.23 -4.51
N VAL A 25 17.36 5.65 -5.60
CA VAL A 25 16.56 6.89 -5.61
C VAL A 25 15.30 6.73 -4.79
N VAL A 26 14.60 5.60 -4.89
CA VAL A 26 13.38 5.32 -4.12
C VAL A 26 13.68 5.23 -2.62
N ALA A 27 14.76 4.55 -2.23
CA ALA A 27 15.19 4.47 -0.84
C ALA A 27 15.54 5.86 -0.26
N ALA A 28 16.35 6.64 -0.99
CA ALA A 28 16.69 8.00 -0.58
C ALA A 28 15.47 8.93 -0.49
N ALA A 29 14.53 8.78 -1.42
CA ALA A 29 13.29 9.55 -1.42
C ALA A 29 12.41 9.18 -0.22
N ARG A 30 12.26 7.88 0.07
CA ARG A 30 11.52 7.38 1.24
C ARG A 30 12.03 8.00 2.53
N GLU A 31 13.33 7.97 2.75
CA GLU A 31 13.95 8.59 3.93
C GLU A 31 13.60 10.08 4.04
N LEU A 32 13.83 10.84 2.96
CA LEU A 32 13.62 12.29 2.98
C LEU A 32 12.14 12.67 3.13
N PHE A 33 11.22 11.93 2.50
CA PHE A 33 9.79 12.16 2.67
C PHE A 33 9.32 11.86 4.10
N LEU A 34 9.88 10.84 4.75
CA LEU A 34 9.59 10.55 6.15
C LEU A 34 10.24 11.57 7.12
N GLU A 35 11.44 12.06 6.79
CA GLU A 35 12.20 13.01 7.62
C GLU A 35 11.65 14.44 7.53
N HIS A 36 11.23 14.87 6.34
CA HIS A 36 10.90 16.28 6.06
C HIS A 36 9.46 16.48 5.56
N GLY A 37 8.73 15.40 5.29
CA GLY A 37 7.44 15.47 4.60
C GLY A 37 7.58 15.75 3.11
N TYR A 38 6.44 15.75 2.41
CA TYR A 38 6.40 15.97 0.95
C TYR A 38 6.83 17.38 0.56
N ALA A 39 6.31 18.42 1.24
CA ALA A 39 6.51 19.81 0.85
C ALA A 39 7.98 20.24 0.91
N ALA A 40 8.70 19.89 1.99
CA ALA A 40 10.09 20.31 2.21
C ALA A 40 11.13 19.43 1.49
N THR A 41 10.71 18.37 0.80
CA THR A 41 11.62 17.50 0.03
C THR A 41 11.69 17.96 -1.43
N ALA A 42 12.91 18.15 -1.94
CA ALA A 42 13.21 18.47 -3.33
C ALA A 42 13.93 17.32 -4.05
N LEU A 43 13.66 17.14 -5.35
CA LEU A 43 14.29 16.08 -6.15
C LEU A 43 15.82 16.18 -6.21
N THR A 44 16.37 17.38 -6.06
CA THR A 44 17.83 17.60 -5.95
C THR A 44 18.41 17.08 -4.63
N GLN A 45 17.68 17.18 -3.51
CA GLN A 45 18.08 16.58 -2.24
C GLN A 45 18.07 15.04 -2.34
N VAL A 46 17.04 14.49 -2.99
CA VAL A 46 16.96 13.04 -3.27
C VAL A 46 18.14 12.59 -4.11
N ALA A 47 18.42 13.27 -5.23
CA ALA A 47 19.55 12.94 -6.10
C ALA A 47 20.88 12.92 -5.33
N ARG A 48 21.11 13.95 -4.50
CA ARG A 48 22.30 14.04 -3.65
C ARG A 48 22.38 12.89 -2.64
N ARG A 49 21.29 12.55 -1.96
CA ARG A 49 21.25 11.44 -0.99
C ARG A 49 21.47 10.08 -1.68
N ALA A 50 20.90 9.88 -2.86
CA ALA A 50 21.07 8.66 -3.66
C ALA A 50 22.44 8.54 -4.35
N GLY A 51 23.26 9.60 -4.33
CA GLY A 51 24.56 9.62 -5.01
C GLY A 51 24.45 9.62 -6.54
N VAL A 52 23.38 10.19 -7.11
CA VAL A 52 23.13 10.24 -8.55
C VAL A 52 23.03 11.68 -9.05
N ALA A 53 23.21 11.89 -10.36
CA ALA A 53 23.00 13.20 -10.96
C ALA A 53 21.50 13.60 -10.88
N PRO A 54 21.15 14.89 -10.62
CA PRO A 54 19.75 15.33 -10.61
C PRO A 54 18.98 14.96 -11.88
N ARG A 55 19.63 15.09 -13.05
CA ARG A 55 19.06 14.70 -14.34
C ARG A 55 18.58 13.25 -14.35
N THR A 56 19.27 12.34 -13.68
CA THR A 56 18.88 10.92 -13.59
C THR A 56 17.52 10.77 -12.91
N VAL A 57 17.27 11.52 -11.83
CA VAL A 57 15.99 11.49 -11.11
C VAL A 57 14.87 12.07 -11.98
N TYR A 58 15.10 13.25 -12.59
CA TYR A 58 14.11 13.88 -13.46
C TYR A 58 13.76 13.02 -14.69
N VAL A 59 14.75 12.41 -15.33
CA VAL A 59 14.50 11.51 -16.49
C VAL A 59 13.73 10.26 -16.07
N ARG A 60 13.97 9.74 -14.86
CA ARG A 60 13.34 8.49 -14.40
C ARG A 60 11.91 8.69 -13.91
N PHE A 61 11.65 9.76 -13.17
CA PHE A 61 10.37 9.95 -12.48
C PHE A 61 9.56 11.13 -13.00
N GLY A 62 10.17 12.11 -13.67
CA GLY A 62 9.50 13.31 -14.16
C GLY A 62 9.17 14.30 -13.03
N THR A 63 8.24 13.94 -12.15
CA THR A 63 7.70 14.80 -11.08
C THR A 63 8.05 14.27 -9.68
N LYS A 64 7.95 15.15 -8.67
CA LYS A 64 8.10 14.76 -7.27
C LYS A 64 6.95 13.85 -6.81
N ALA A 65 5.74 14.11 -7.27
CA ALA A 65 4.56 13.29 -6.98
C ALA A 65 4.69 11.89 -7.59
N ALA A 66 5.17 11.74 -8.82
CA ALA A 66 5.42 10.44 -9.43
C ALA A 66 6.48 9.62 -8.66
N LEU A 67 7.56 10.26 -8.19
CA LEU A 67 8.53 9.61 -7.31
C LEU A 67 7.91 9.21 -5.97
N PHE A 68 7.11 10.10 -5.36
CA PHE A 68 6.45 9.82 -4.09
C PHE A 68 5.43 8.67 -4.21
N ARG A 69 4.66 8.62 -5.30
CA ARG A 69 3.77 7.50 -5.61
C ARG A 69 4.56 6.19 -5.70
N ARG A 70 5.69 6.18 -6.43
CA ARG A 70 6.54 4.98 -6.51
C ARG A 70 7.02 4.51 -5.13
N VAL A 71 7.39 5.45 -4.25
CA VAL A 71 7.78 5.16 -2.86
C VAL A 71 6.62 4.53 -2.09
N ILE A 72 5.41 5.05 -2.23
CA ILE A 72 4.21 4.46 -1.60
C ILE A 72 3.93 3.07 -2.17
N ASP A 73 3.96 2.89 -3.49
CA ASP A 73 3.68 1.60 -4.14
C ASP A 73 4.64 0.51 -3.63
N GLU A 74 5.95 0.81 -3.57
CA GLU A 74 6.94 -0.10 -2.98
C GLU A 74 6.67 -0.36 -1.48
N ALA A 75 6.28 0.68 -0.75
CA ALA A 75 5.89 0.60 0.64
C ALA A 75 4.48 0.04 0.87
N LEU A 76 3.69 -0.28 -0.16
CA LEU A 76 2.44 -1.07 -0.08
C LEU A 76 2.71 -2.55 -0.35
N VAL A 77 3.67 -2.87 -1.22
CA VAL A 77 4.12 -4.23 -1.54
C VAL A 77 4.96 -4.82 -0.40
N GLY A 78 6.22 -4.42 -0.19
CA GLY A 78 6.94 -4.69 1.08
C GLY A 78 8.21 -5.45 0.99
N ASP A 79 8.49 -5.84 -0.22
CA ASP A 79 9.69 -6.48 -0.68
C ASP A 79 9.88 -6.03 -2.13
N ALA A 80 10.98 -6.48 -2.70
CA ALA A 80 11.30 -6.23 -4.09
C ALA A 80 10.62 -7.25 -5.03
N GLU A 81 9.76 -8.14 -4.52
CA GLU A 81 9.11 -9.12 -5.37
C GLU A 81 8.06 -8.43 -6.25
N PRO A 82 7.97 -8.77 -7.54
CA PRO A 82 7.01 -8.16 -8.46
C PRO A 82 5.61 -8.79 -8.28
N ILE A 83 5.19 -9.00 -7.03
CA ILE A 83 3.91 -9.59 -6.66
C ILE A 83 3.05 -8.50 -6.06
N ASP A 84 1.96 -8.17 -6.75
CA ASP A 84 0.94 -7.26 -6.23
C ASP A 84 0.37 -7.81 -4.91
N VAL A 85 0.01 -6.90 -3.99
CA VAL A 85 -0.58 -7.22 -2.69
C VAL A 85 -1.73 -8.21 -2.83
N ALA A 86 -2.60 -8.03 -3.83
CA ALA A 86 -3.74 -8.91 -4.09
C ALA A 86 -3.34 -10.37 -4.37
N HIS A 87 -2.16 -10.62 -4.94
CA HIS A 87 -1.67 -11.97 -5.28
C HIS A 87 -0.82 -12.60 -4.18
N ARG A 88 -0.58 -11.89 -3.08
CA ARG A 88 0.18 -12.44 -1.94
C ARG A 88 -0.63 -13.54 -1.24
N PRO A 89 0.02 -14.60 -0.71
CA PRO A 89 -0.68 -15.71 -0.05
C PRO A 89 -1.68 -15.26 1.01
N ARG A 90 -1.30 -14.30 1.87
CA ARG A 90 -2.20 -13.83 2.93
C ARG A 90 -3.40 -13.03 2.41
N ALA A 91 -3.23 -12.28 1.31
CA ALA A 91 -4.36 -11.61 0.66
C ALA A 91 -5.28 -12.61 -0.05
N GLN A 92 -4.72 -13.69 -0.60
CA GLN A 92 -5.50 -14.80 -1.13
C GLN A 92 -6.30 -15.50 -0.02
N ASP A 93 -5.68 -15.80 1.13
CA ASP A 93 -6.36 -16.38 2.30
C ASP A 93 -7.55 -15.50 2.74
N ALA A 94 -7.40 -14.18 2.72
CA ALA A 94 -8.48 -13.24 3.04
C ALA A 94 -9.71 -13.44 2.14
N MET A 95 -9.52 -13.93 0.92
CA MET A 95 -10.60 -14.14 -0.04
C MET A 95 -11.08 -15.59 -0.12
N THR A 96 -10.25 -16.57 0.27
CA THR A 96 -10.49 -17.99 -0.06
C THR A 96 -10.42 -18.95 1.12
N ALA A 97 -10.01 -18.52 2.32
CA ALA A 97 -9.95 -19.41 3.48
C ALA A 97 -11.30 -20.05 3.80
N ALA A 98 -11.27 -21.22 4.45
CA ALA A 98 -12.44 -22.08 4.60
C ALA A 98 -13.52 -21.49 5.50
N THR A 99 -13.13 -20.63 6.46
CA THR A 99 -14.06 -20.00 7.40
C THR A 99 -14.01 -18.48 7.32
N LEU A 100 -15.13 -17.82 7.68
CA LEU A 100 -15.18 -16.36 7.75
C LEU A 100 -14.14 -15.80 8.74
N ALA A 101 -13.96 -16.47 9.89
CA ALA A 101 -12.98 -16.07 10.89
C ALA A 101 -11.54 -16.10 10.35
N GLU A 102 -11.16 -17.12 9.58
CA GLU A 102 -9.84 -17.18 8.94
C GLU A 102 -9.66 -16.07 7.90
N ARG A 103 -10.69 -15.79 7.09
CA ARG A 103 -10.69 -14.71 6.10
C ARG A 103 -10.52 -13.34 6.75
N LEU A 104 -11.27 -13.05 7.81
CA LEU A 104 -11.17 -11.78 8.55
C LEU A 104 -9.82 -11.62 9.26
N ASN A 105 -9.26 -12.71 9.79
CA ASN A 105 -7.92 -12.67 10.38
C ASN A 105 -6.84 -12.38 9.32
N ALA A 106 -6.97 -12.99 8.14
CA ALA A 106 -6.06 -12.74 7.02
C ALA A 106 -6.20 -11.30 6.49
N LEU A 107 -7.42 -10.79 6.38
CA LEU A 107 -7.68 -9.38 6.04
C LEU A 107 -7.00 -8.45 7.03
N ALA A 108 -7.16 -8.69 8.34
CA ALA A 108 -6.50 -7.91 9.37
C ALA A 108 -4.96 -8.00 9.29
N ASP A 109 -4.40 -9.18 9.00
CA ASP A 109 -2.95 -9.34 8.82
C ASP A 109 -2.42 -8.49 7.67
N VAL A 110 -3.12 -8.49 6.53
CA VAL A 110 -2.77 -7.69 5.36
C VAL A 110 -2.82 -6.20 5.70
N THR A 111 -3.91 -5.74 6.32
CA THR A 111 -4.08 -4.33 6.68
C THR A 111 -3.05 -3.86 7.70
N VAL A 112 -2.77 -4.66 8.75
CA VAL A 112 -1.75 -4.34 9.76
C VAL A 112 -0.36 -4.34 9.16
N GLY A 113 -0.07 -5.29 8.27
CA GLY A 113 1.15 -5.33 7.50
C GLY A 113 1.34 -4.04 6.72
N ILE A 114 0.33 -3.59 5.95
CA ILE A 114 0.38 -2.31 5.24
C ILE A 114 0.57 -1.14 6.21
N ALA A 115 -0.15 -1.12 7.34
CA ALA A 115 -0.06 -0.05 8.32
C ALA A 115 1.34 0.14 8.87
N ASP A 116 2.04 -0.96 9.16
CA ASP A 116 3.38 -0.96 9.74
C ASP A 116 4.41 -0.32 8.79
N ARG A 117 4.36 -0.67 7.51
CA ARG A 117 5.40 -0.32 6.52
C ARG A 117 5.06 0.89 5.66
N ALA A 118 3.77 1.16 5.43
CA ALA A 118 3.28 2.27 4.61
C ALA A 118 2.66 3.41 5.44
N GLY A 119 2.22 3.15 6.68
CA GLY A 119 1.37 4.09 7.42
C GLY A 119 1.95 5.49 7.58
N ALA A 120 3.26 5.60 7.83
CA ALA A 120 3.95 6.89 7.93
C ALA A 120 4.04 7.63 6.57
N LEU A 121 4.11 6.91 5.45
CA LEU A 121 4.10 7.51 4.11
C LEU A 121 2.69 7.94 3.70
N LEU A 122 1.67 7.12 4.00
CA LEU A 122 0.27 7.48 3.81
C LEU A 122 -0.08 8.72 4.64
N GLU A 123 0.46 8.83 5.84
CA GLU A 123 0.37 10.00 6.69
C GLU A 123 0.94 11.27 6.02
N VAL A 124 2.09 11.16 5.34
CA VAL A 124 2.67 12.26 4.55
C VAL A 124 1.81 12.57 3.33
N ALA A 125 1.23 11.55 2.68
CA ALA A 125 0.34 11.73 1.53
C ALA A 125 -0.89 12.55 1.92
N VAL A 126 -1.57 12.19 3.02
CA VAL A 126 -2.74 12.91 3.55
C VAL A 126 -2.44 14.39 3.81
N GLN A 127 -1.24 14.74 4.28
CA GLN A 127 -0.84 16.14 4.44
C GLN A 127 -0.67 16.88 3.11
N ALA A 128 -0.28 16.18 2.06
CA ALA A 128 0.02 16.75 0.76
C ALA A 128 -1.19 16.86 -0.17
N GLU A 129 -2.26 16.09 0.06
CA GLU A 129 -3.45 16.05 -0.81
C GLU A 129 -4.03 17.44 -1.12
N GLY A 130 -4.08 18.33 -0.12
CA GLY A 130 -4.65 19.68 -0.31
C GLY A 130 -3.83 20.60 -1.22
N ALA A 131 -2.56 20.29 -1.47
CA ALA A 131 -1.64 21.13 -2.24
C ALA A 131 -1.09 20.46 -3.50
N GLU A 132 -1.22 19.14 -3.64
CA GLU A 132 -0.67 18.35 -4.74
C GLU A 132 -1.77 17.47 -5.39
N PRO A 133 -2.33 17.90 -6.53
CA PRO A 133 -3.42 17.18 -7.19
C PRO A 133 -3.08 15.74 -7.58
N GLU A 134 -1.85 15.46 -8.01
CA GLU A 134 -1.44 14.10 -8.39
C GLU A 134 -1.44 13.15 -7.18
N ILE A 135 -1.12 13.65 -5.98
CA ILE A 135 -1.22 12.89 -4.73
C ILE A 135 -2.68 12.70 -4.33
N ALA A 136 -3.50 13.76 -4.41
CA ALA A 136 -4.92 13.68 -4.09
C ALA A 136 -5.64 12.64 -4.97
N GLU A 137 -5.34 12.61 -6.26
CA GLU A 137 -5.90 11.64 -7.20
C GLU A 137 -5.46 10.21 -6.86
N ALA A 138 -4.17 10.00 -6.58
CA ALA A 138 -3.65 8.70 -6.19
C ALA A 138 -4.28 8.19 -4.88
N ALA A 139 -4.40 9.05 -3.86
CA ALA A 139 -5.04 8.72 -2.60
C ALA A 139 -6.53 8.40 -2.77
N GLN A 140 -7.25 9.18 -3.59
CA GLN A 140 -8.64 8.89 -3.90
C GLN A 140 -8.80 7.56 -4.66
N SER A 141 -7.85 7.24 -5.56
CA SER A 141 -7.82 5.95 -6.24
C SER A 141 -7.62 4.79 -5.27
N GLY A 142 -6.68 4.91 -4.33
CA GLY A 142 -6.44 3.92 -3.29
C GLY A 142 -7.66 3.72 -2.37
N ARG A 143 -8.35 4.80 -2.00
CA ARG A 143 -9.62 4.73 -1.25
C ARG A 143 -10.70 3.98 -2.02
N ARG A 144 -10.88 4.29 -3.32
CA ARG A 144 -11.84 3.57 -4.18
C ARG A 144 -11.51 2.07 -4.30
N GLU A 145 -10.23 1.72 -4.42
CA GLU A 145 -9.83 0.31 -4.49
C GLU A 145 -10.05 -0.41 -3.16
N THR A 146 -9.77 0.24 -2.02
CA THR A 146 -10.06 -0.33 -0.70
C THR A 146 -11.54 -0.65 -0.54
N ALA A 147 -12.43 0.29 -0.91
CA ALA A 147 -13.87 0.09 -0.88
C ALA A 147 -14.31 -1.06 -1.83
N ARG A 148 -13.73 -1.12 -3.04
CA ARG A 148 -13.99 -2.20 -4.00
C ARG A 148 -13.61 -3.57 -3.43
N LEU A 149 -12.42 -3.68 -2.84
CA LEU A 149 -11.90 -4.92 -2.24
C LEU A 149 -12.74 -5.36 -1.04
N CYS A 150 -13.18 -4.43 -0.18
CA CYS A 150 -14.07 -4.74 0.94
C CYS A 150 -15.41 -5.30 0.44
N LYS A 151 -16.00 -4.69 -0.60
CA LYS A 151 -17.22 -5.20 -1.22
C LYS A 151 -17.01 -6.60 -1.82
N GLU A 152 -15.89 -6.81 -2.50
CA GLU A 152 -15.53 -8.09 -3.09
C GLU A 152 -15.35 -9.17 -2.02
N PHE A 153 -14.68 -8.86 -0.91
CA PHE A 153 -14.50 -9.76 0.24
C PHE A 153 -15.85 -10.30 0.75
N TRP A 154 -16.79 -9.41 1.08
CA TRP A 154 -18.09 -9.82 1.62
C TRP A 154 -18.96 -10.52 0.58
N SER A 155 -18.91 -10.08 -0.68
CA SER A 155 -19.63 -10.75 -1.77
C SER A 155 -19.15 -12.19 -1.97
N ARG A 156 -17.84 -12.44 -1.92
CA ARG A 156 -17.29 -13.79 -2.01
C ARG A 156 -17.64 -14.63 -0.80
N ALA A 157 -17.54 -14.09 0.42
CA ALA A 157 -17.95 -14.79 1.63
C ALA A 157 -19.43 -15.22 1.56
N ALA A 158 -20.32 -14.39 1.01
CA ALA A 158 -21.71 -14.75 0.76
C ALA A 158 -21.86 -15.89 -0.26
N GLN A 159 -21.14 -15.81 -1.39
CA GLN A 159 -21.16 -16.83 -2.45
C GLN A 159 -20.69 -18.20 -1.95
N ASP A 160 -19.72 -18.20 -1.02
CA ASP A 160 -19.17 -19.40 -0.41
C ASP A 160 -20.03 -19.91 0.77
N GLY A 161 -21.18 -19.29 1.04
CA GLY A 161 -22.11 -19.72 2.09
C GLY A 161 -21.62 -19.43 3.52
N LEU A 162 -20.69 -18.49 3.69
CA LEU A 162 -20.11 -18.15 4.98
C LEU A 162 -20.89 -17.08 5.77
N LEU A 163 -21.97 -16.53 5.19
CA LEU A 163 -22.81 -15.49 5.78
C LEU A 163 -24.27 -15.94 5.81
N SER A 164 -25.02 -15.45 6.81
CA SER A 164 -26.48 -15.55 6.81
C SER A 164 -27.08 -14.77 5.62
N SER A 165 -28.20 -15.25 5.08
CA SER A 165 -28.93 -14.58 3.99
C SER A 165 -29.55 -13.24 4.40
N THR A 166 -29.56 -12.92 5.69
CA THR A 166 -30.10 -11.66 6.23
C THR A 166 -29.07 -10.53 6.30
N VAL A 167 -27.80 -10.80 5.96
CA VAL A 167 -26.71 -9.82 6.03
C VAL A 167 -26.82 -8.78 4.91
N ASP A 168 -26.75 -7.51 5.28
CA ASP A 168 -26.57 -6.41 4.34
C ASP A 168 -25.08 -6.27 3.95
N ILE A 169 -24.74 -6.84 2.78
CA ILE A 169 -23.37 -6.83 2.24
C ILE A 169 -22.84 -5.41 2.05
N GLU A 170 -23.67 -4.44 1.63
CA GLU A 170 -23.21 -3.07 1.41
C GLU A 170 -22.86 -2.40 2.74
N GLN A 171 -23.67 -2.63 3.77
CA GLN A 171 -23.41 -2.10 5.11
C GLN A 171 -22.11 -2.69 5.71
N PHE A 172 -21.92 -4.00 5.56
CA PHE A 172 -20.73 -4.69 6.05
C PHE A 172 -19.47 -4.24 5.30
N ALA A 173 -19.55 -4.11 3.97
CA ALA A 173 -18.48 -3.56 3.16
C ALA A 173 -18.14 -2.12 3.54
N SER A 174 -19.13 -1.26 3.71
CA SER A 174 -18.92 0.14 4.12
C SER A 174 -18.30 0.25 5.50
N THR A 175 -18.74 -0.58 6.44
CA THR A 175 -18.18 -0.60 7.80
C THR A 175 -16.73 -1.07 7.78
N THR A 176 -16.46 -2.15 7.04
CA THR A 176 -15.11 -2.70 6.90
C THR A 176 -14.17 -1.70 6.21
N ASP A 177 -14.62 -1.07 5.12
CA ASP A 177 -13.86 -0.01 4.45
C ASP A 177 -13.49 1.13 5.41
N ALA A 178 -14.44 1.61 6.22
CA ALA A 178 -14.16 2.64 7.23
C ALA A 178 -13.13 2.20 8.29
N LEU A 179 -13.09 0.91 8.66
CA LEU A 179 -12.08 0.37 9.58
C LEU A 179 -10.69 0.25 8.94
N LEU A 180 -10.64 -0.06 7.63
CA LEU A 180 -9.42 -0.36 6.89
C LEU A 180 -8.81 0.86 6.18
N CYS A 181 -9.58 1.92 5.96
CA CYS A 181 -9.14 3.05 5.14
C CYS A 181 -7.93 3.77 5.75
N ALA A 182 -7.09 4.34 4.87
CA ALA A 182 -5.88 5.03 5.26
C ALA A 182 -6.15 6.18 6.24
N ASP A 183 -7.27 6.89 6.08
CA ASP A 183 -7.67 8.00 6.96
C ASP A 183 -7.88 7.56 8.41
N THR A 184 -8.53 6.42 8.65
CA THR A 184 -8.72 5.85 9.99
C THR A 184 -7.39 5.47 10.62
N MET A 185 -6.53 4.80 9.86
CA MET A 185 -5.18 4.43 10.32
C MET A 185 -4.35 5.67 10.68
N VAL A 186 -4.32 6.67 9.80
CA VAL A 186 -3.58 7.93 10.01
C VAL A 186 -4.15 8.69 11.20
N HIS A 187 -5.47 8.75 11.35
CA HIS A 187 -6.13 9.37 12.50
C HIS A 187 -5.69 8.70 13.81
N LEU A 188 -5.78 7.38 13.90
CA LEU A 188 -5.42 6.64 15.11
C LEU A 188 -3.92 6.79 15.44
N ARG A 189 -3.05 6.74 14.43
CA ARG A 189 -1.62 6.97 14.59
C ARG A 189 -1.34 8.38 15.11
N ARG A 190 -1.89 9.41 14.47
CA ARG A 190 -1.61 10.82 14.82
C ARG A 190 -2.22 11.28 16.13
N VAL A 191 -3.49 10.93 16.35
CA VAL A 191 -4.29 11.49 17.44
C VAL A 191 -4.19 10.62 18.70
N LYS A 192 -4.05 9.30 18.53
CA LYS A 192 -3.96 8.36 19.65
C LYS A 192 -2.55 7.81 19.89
N GLY A 193 -1.61 8.09 18.98
CA GLY A 193 -0.24 7.58 19.08
C GLY A 193 -0.13 6.07 18.84
N TRP A 194 -1.15 5.45 18.23
CA TRP A 194 -1.19 4.00 18.08
C TRP A 194 -0.10 3.50 17.13
N ALA A 195 0.65 2.51 17.58
CA ALA A 195 1.49 1.67 16.73
C ALA A 195 0.62 0.73 15.87
N ALA A 196 1.20 0.15 14.81
CA ALA A 196 0.49 -0.79 13.94
C ALA A 196 -0.09 -2.00 14.71
N ALA A 197 0.61 -2.46 15.76
CA ALA A 197 0.13 -3.54 16.63
C ALA A 197 -1.13 -3.17 17.44
N GLU A 198 -1.26 -1.91 17.88
CA GLU A 198 -2.45 -1.42 18.59
C GLU A 198 -3.64 -1.32 17.65
N TYR A 199 -3.42 -0.71 16.48
CA TYR A 199 -4.40 -0.67 15.40
C TYR A 199 -4.87 -2.09 15.01
N GLY A 200 -3.95 -3.04 14.90
CA GLY A 200 -4.28 -4.43 14.58
C GLY A 200 -5.12 -5.14 15.63
N ARG A 201 -4.87 -4.92 16.91
CA ARG A 201 -5.72 -5.49 17.98
C ARG A 201 -7.14 -4.92 17.93
N TRP A 202 -7.25 -3.61 17.74
CA TRP A 202 -8.55 -2.95 17.60
C TRP A 202 -9.30 -3.45 16.37
N LEU A 203 -8.62 -3.52 15.21
CA LEU A 203 -9.21 -3.97 13.96
C LEU A 203 -9.76 -5.39 14.07
N ARG A 204 -8.98 -6.33 14.61
CA ARG A 204 -9.45 -7.72 14.80
C ARG A 204 -10.67 -7.79 15.71
N THR A 205 -10.68 -7.01 16.79
CA THR A 205 -11.83 -6.96 17.70
C THR A 205 -13.08 -6.48 16.97
N ALA A 206 -12.96 -5.43 16.16
CA ALA A 206 -14.07 -4.91 15.36
C ALA A 206 -14.56 -5.91 14.29
N LEU A 207 -13.64 -6.60 13.63
CA LEU A 207 -13.98 -7.62 12.62
C LEU A 207 -14.66 -8.86 13.24
N VAL A 208 -14.25 -9.29 14.44
CA VAL A 208 -14.93 -10.37 15.17
C VAL A 208 -16.37 -9.97 15.50
N ALA A 209 -16.59 -8.75 16.00
CA ALA A 209 -17.93 -8.26 16.28
C ALA A 209 -18.82 -8.21 15.01
N LEU A 210 -18.24 -7.84 13.86
CA LEU A 210 -18.93 -7.92 12.57
C LEU A 210 -19.27 -9.37 12.19
N SER A 211 -18.34 -10.31 12.40
CA SER A 211 -18.58 -11.73 12.15
C SER A 211 -19.74 -12.28 13.00
N GLU A 212 -19.83 -11.91 14.27
CA GLU A 212 -20.92 -12.34 15.16
C GLU A 212 -22.27 -11.79 14.70
N ALA A 213 -22.29 -10.56 14.16
CA ALA A 213 -23.48 -9.96 13.58
C ALA A 213 -23.90 -10.59 12.23
N SER A 214 -23.06 -11.45 11.63
CA SER A 214 -23.34 -12.11 10.35
C SER A 214 -23.99 -13.50 10.47
N GLY A 215 -24.03 -14.05 11.70
CA GLY A 215 -24.57 -15.37 12.02
C GLY A 215 -26.04 -15.39 12.41
#